data_AF-A0A146KGF4-F1
#
_entry.id   AF-A0A146KGF4-F1
#
_cell.length_a   1.000
_cell.length_b   1.000
_cell.length_c   1.000
_cell.angle_alpha   90.00
_cell.angle_beta   90.00
_cell.angle_gamma   90.00
#
_symmetry.space_group_name_H-M   'P 1'
#
loop_
_entity.id
_entity.type
_entity.pdbx_description
1 polymer ?
#
loop_
_entity_poly.entity_id
_entity_poly.type
_entity_poly.pdbx_seq_one_letter_code
_entity_poly.pdbx_strand_id
1 'polypeptide(L)'
;VTPFVGAMAGGMYDLSKKYFSHQKEIPDQSGKSALHQAIISGNDEAFEDVFYLYKLPIVRSWNPFQAAVSYNRLKYAFRLLPFYVGYSFEATALTFAVKAKNQQIFDLLLRFEGGIQYGKYRQFALYAACQLNSVDFIRKLQKYEDGLANLYKMSAIFAAFQNPEALKLVLNDQFRDFGTSPLYSAIQTRMPQETIQILVERFGNVVDKDGFTFLDEMIQSKTVYEVQFKFAKYNLVRAWHLAKLQNYEYGMAYVQRLLGLQDQENFQ
;
A
#
# COMPACT_ATOMS: atom_id res chain seq x y z
N VAL A 1 -30.81 10.55 -13.55
CA VAL A 1 -30.17 11.68 -12.83
C VAL A 1 -31.27 12.67 -12.50
N THR A 2 -31.33 13.21 -11.28
CA THR A 2 -32.34 14.26 -10.99
C THR A 2 -32.00 15.51 -11.81
N PRO A 3 -33.01 16.21 -12.36
CA PRO A 3 -32.80 17.47 -13.07
C PRO A 3 -31.90 18.45 -12.31
N PHE A 4 -32.00 18.53 -10.98
CA PHE A 4 -31.13 19.38 -10.15
C PHE A 4 -29.65 18.95 -10.24
N VAL A 5 -29.33 17.69 -9.97
CA VAL A 5 -27.94 17.20 -9.99
C VAL A 5 -27.36 17.22 -11.42
N GLY A 6 -28.20 16.95 -12.43
CA GLY A 6 -27.81 17.04 -13.84
C GLY A 6 -27.47 18.47 -14.27
N ALA A 7 -28.30 19.44 -13.90
CA ALA A 7 -28.04 20.86 -14.17
C ALA A 7 -26.78 21.36 -13.43
N MET A 8 -26.56 20.92 -12.19
CA MET A 8 -25.33 21.21 -11.43
C MET A 8 -24.09 20.65 -12.13
N ALA A 9 -24.14 19.40 -12.60
CA ALA A 9 -23.04 18.77 -13.32
C ALA A 9 -22.73 19.49 -14.66
N GLY A 10 -23.76 20.02 -15.32
CA GLY A 10 -23.64 20.81 -16.55
C GLY A 10 -23.25 22.28 -16.35
N GLY A 11 -22.96 22.71 -15.13
CA GLY A 11 -22.63 24.12 -14.82
C GLY A 11 -23.81 25.09 -14.92
N MET A 12 -25.04 24.58 -15.05
CA MET A 12 -26.27 25.37 -15.21
C MET A 12 -26.87 25.70 -13.84
N TYR A 13 -26.08 26.35 -12.99
CA TYR A 13 -26.44 26.58 -11.59
C TYR A 13 -27.76 27.35 -11.43
N ASP A 14 -27.91 28.45 -12.15
CA ASP A 14 -29.11 29.31 -12.07
C ASP A 14 -30.38 28.58 -12.48
N LEU A 15 -30.32 27.75 -13.52
CA LEU A 15 -31.45 26.93 -13.96
C LEU A 15 -31.80 25.88 -12.89
N SER A 16 -30.77 25.26 -12.31
CA SER A 16 -30.94 24.29 -11.23
C SER A 16 -31.65 24.90 -10.03
N LYS A 17 -31.17 26.07 -9.59
CA LYS A 17 -31.73 26.84 -8.46
C LYS A 17 -33.17 27.28 -8.74
N LYS A 18 -33.46 27.73 -9.96
CA LYS A 18 -34.78 28.23 -10.35
C LYS A 18 -35.84 27.15 -10.47
N TYR A 19 -35.50 26.00 -11.04
CA TYR A 19 -36.51 25.00 -11.44
C TYR A 19 -36.51 23.73 -10.59
N PHE A 20 -35.42 23.41 -9.91
CA PHE A 20 -35.25 22.09 -9.29
C PHE A 20 -34.82 22.15 -7.82
N SER A 21 -34.98 23.29 -7.15
CA SER A 21 -34.56 23.51 -5.75
C SER A 21 -35.15 22.52 -4.74
N HIS A 22 -36.33 21.97 -4.99
CA HIS A 22 -36.96 20.94 -4.16
C HIS A 22 -36.29 19.56 -4.26
N GLN A 23 -35.45 19.34 -5.26
CA GLN A 23 -34.71 18.08 -5.46
C GLN A 23 -33.28 18.17 -4.95
N LYS A 24 -32.96 19.24 -4.20
CA LYS A 24 -31.62 19.55 -3.72
C LYS A 24 -30.98 18.44 -2.93
N GLU A 25 -31.71 17.53 -2.31
CA GLU A 25 -31.22 16.43 -1.47
C GLU A 25 -31.16 15.07 -2.19
N ILE A 26 -31.70 14.98 -3.42
CA ILE A 26 -31.83 13.71 -4.11
C ILE A 26 -30.56 13.44 -4.94
N PRO A 27 -29.76 12.41 -4.59
CA PRO A 27 -28.56 12.09 -5.33
C PRO A 27 -28.87 11.54 -6.73
N ASP A 28 -27.86 11.55 -7.61
CA ASP A 28 -27.96 10.87 -8.90
C ASP A 28 -27.89 9.33 -8.76
N GLN A 29 -28.00 8.64 -9.89
CA GLN A 29 -27.99 7.17 -9.93
C GLN A 29 -26.65 6.58 -9.47
N SER A 30 -25.55 7.35 -9.53
CA SER A 30 -24.24 6.96 -9.00
C SER A 30 -24.07 7.28 -7.52
N GLY A 31 -25.10 7.87 -6.88
CA GLY A 31 -25.07 8.29 -5.49
C GLY A 31 -24.42 9.67 -5.26
N LYS A 32 -24.05 10.40 -6.32
CA LYS A 32 -23.47 11.74 -6.19
C LYS A 32 -24.56 12.76 -5.94
N SER A 33 -24.41 13.50 -4.87
CA SER A 33 -25.31 14.60 -4.50
C SER A 33 -24.97 15.89 -5.24
N ALA A 34 -25.81 16.91 -5.11
CA ALA A 34 -25.51 18.23 -5.65
C ALA A 34 -24.21 18.82 -5.06
N LEU A 35 -23.92 18.53 -3.78
CA LEU A 35 -22.68 18.96 -3.15
C LEU A 35 -21.46 18.31 -3.81
N HIS A 36 -21.55 17.03 -4.21
CA HIS A 36 -20.49 16.40 -5.00
C HIS A 36 -20.28 17.14 -6.32
N GLN A 37 -21.34 17.48 -7.04
CA GLN A 37 -21.22 18.16 -8.33
C GLN A 37 -20.69 19.58 -8.21
N ALA A 38 -21.07 20.33 -7.17
CA ALA A 38 -20.50 21.65 -6.88
C ALA A 38 -18.98 21.57 -6.65
N ILE A 39 -18.54 20.58 -5.86
CA ILE A 39 -17.12 20.34 -5.58
C ILE A 39 -16.36 19.94 -6.85
N ILE A 40 -16.90 18.97 -7.61
CA ILE A 40 -16.27 18.46 -8.83
C ILE A 40 -16.12 19.60 -9.85
N SER A 41 -17.19 20.38 -10.07
CA SER A 41 -17.19 21.51 -11.00
C SER A 41 -16.36 22.70 -10.53
N GLY A 42 -16.10 22.85 -9.22
CA GLY A 42 -15.42 24.03 -8.69
C GLY A 42 -16.32 25.25 -8.58
N ASN A 43 -17.64 25.06 -8.50
CA ASN A 43 -18.60 26.15 -8.42
C ASN A 43 -18.82 26.56 -6.95
N ASP A 44 -18.19 27.67 -6.57
CA ASP A 44 -18.21 28.21 -5.21
C ASP A 44 -19.61 28.62 -4.73
N GLU A 45 -20.38 29.30 -5.59
CA GLU A 45 -21.73 29.74 -5.23
C GLU A 45 -22.64 28.52 -5.02
N ALA A 46 -22.55 27.56 -5.94
CA ALA A 46 -23.31 26.33 -5.85
C ALA A 46 -22.92 25.53 -4.60
N PHE A 47 -21.63 25.48 -4.26
CA PHE A 47 -21.14 24.84 -3.05
C PHE A 47 -21.77 25.48 -1.81
N GLU A 48 -21.69 26.80 -1.66
CA GLU A 48 -22.22 27.50 -0.48
C GLU A 48 -23.75 27.32 -0.34
N ASP A 49 -24.48 27.36 -1.45
CA ASP A 49 -25.93 27.21 -1.45
C ASP A 49 -26.43 25.80 -1.09
N VAL A 50 -25.60 24.76 -1.26
CA VAL A 50 -25.96 23.39 -0.88
C VAL A 50 -25.20 22.86 0.34
N PHE A 51 -24.10 23.50 0.75
CA PHE A 51 -23.23 23.03 1.83
C PHE A 51 -23.99 22.75 3.12
N TYR A 52 -24.87 23.68 3.54
CA TYR A 52 -25.62 23.57 4.79
C TYR A 52 -26.79 22.58 4.73
N LEU A 53 -27.23 22.17 3.54
CA LEU A 53 -28.29 21.18 3.35
C LEU A 53 -27.77 19.75 3.58
N TYR A 54 -26.48 19.53 3.40
CA TYR A 54 -25.85 18.22 3.43
C TYR A 54 -24.98 18.00 4.68
N LYS A 55 -25.36 18.61 5.83
CA LYS A 55 -24.61 18.49 7.10
C LYS A 55 -24.44 17.04 7.60
N LEU A 56 -25.21 16.09 7.07
CA LEU A 56 -25.11 14.69 7.45
C LEU A 56 -24.51 13.87 6.30
N PRO A 57 -23.58 12.95 6.59
CA PRO A 57 -22.97 12.11 5.57
C PRO A 57 -24.06 11.30 4.88
N ILE A 58 -24.20 11.51 3.57
CA ILE A 58 -24.99 10.61 2.74
C ILE A 58 -24.31 9.24 2.83
N VAL A 59 -25.07 8.27 3.32
CA VAL A 59 -24.66 6.91 3.63
C VAL A 59 -24.38 6.14 2.33
N ARG A 60 -23.26 6.42 1.65
CA ARG A 60 -22.70 5.59 0.57
C ARG A 60 -21.18 5.69 0.53
N SER A 61 -20.54 4.83 -0.27
CA SER A 61 -19.11 4.54 -0.24
C SER A 61 -18.16 5.71 -0.53
N TRP A 62 -18.70 6.82 -1.05
CA TRP A 62 -17.94 8.01 -1.45
C TRP A 62 -18.65 9.27 -0.99
N ASN A 63 -17.98 10.09 -0.18
CA ASN A 63 -18.56 11.29 0.44
C ASN A 63 -18.03 12.60 -0.18
N PRO A 64 -18.68 13.76 0.07
CA PRO A 64 -18.27 15.03 -0.51
C PRO A 64 -16.84 15.44 -0.16
N PHE A 65 -16.36 15.08 1.04
CA PHE A 65 -14.98 15.37 1.45
C PHE A 65 -13.97 14.59 0.60
N GLN A 66 -14.20 13.30 0.39
CA GLN A 66 -13.38 12.48 -0.52
C GLN A 66 -13.42 13.00 -1.96
N ALA A 67 -14.56 13.54 -2.42
CA ALA A 67 -14.62 14.22 -3.71
C ALA A 67 -13.72 15.48 -3.72
N ALA A 68 -13.76 16.31 -2.68
CA ALA A 68 -12.89 17.48 -2.59
C ALA A 68 -11.41 17.08 -2.59
N VAL A 69 -11.04 16.00 -1.90
CA VAL A 69 -9.68 15.46 -1.89
C VAL A 69 -9.26 14.94 -3.27
N SER A 70 -10.06 14.06 -3.88
CA SER A 70 -9.75 13.43 -5.16
C SER A 70 -9.62 14.43 -6.32
N TYR A 71 -10.39 15.52 -6.28
CA TYR A 71 -10.35 16.58 -7.30
C TYR A 71 -9.44 17.77 -6.92
N ASN A 72 -8.59 17.61 -5.89
CA ASN A 72 -7.67 18.65 -5.41
C ASN A 72 -8.36 20.02 -5.15
N ARG A 73 -9.53 19.98 -4.53
CA ARG A 73 -10.30 21.16 -4.16
C ARG A 73 -10.03 21.53 -2.70
N LEU A 74 -8.81 22.01 -2.44
CA LEU A 74 -8.33 22.37 -1.09
C LEU A 74 -9.33 23.21 -0.31
N LYS A 75 -9.86 24.29 -0.92
CA LYS A 75 -10.87 25.17 -0.30
C LYS A 75 -12.06 24.39 0.26
N TYR A 76 -12.61 23.45 -0.51
CA TYR A 76 -13.74 22.63 -0.08
C TYR A 76 -13.33 21.56 0.93
N ALA A 77 -12.15 20.97 0.75
CA ALA A 77 -11.60 20.00 1.70
C ALA A 77 -11.47 20.64 3.10
N PHE A 78 -10.91 21.85 3.20
CA PHE A 78 -10.83 22.58 4.47
C PHE A 78 -12.21 22.84 5.11
N ARG A 79 -13.21 23.23 4.31
CA ARG A 79 -14.59 23.49 4.79
C ARG A 79 -15.28 22.22 5.28
N LEU A 80 -15.01 21.09 4.63
CA LEU A 80 -15.64 19.79 4.91
C LEU A 80 -14.93 18.99 6.01
N LEU A 81 -13.65 19.27 6.27
CA LEU A 81 -12.82 18.53 7.23
C LEU A 81 -13.50 18.34 8.60
N PRO A 82 -14.11 19.36 9.25
CA PRO A 82 -14.72 19.19 10.57
C PRO A 82 -15.89 18.21 10.63
N PHE A 83 -16.50 17.90 9.48
CA PHE A 83 -17.71 17.07 9.38
C PHE A 83 -17.44 15.64 8.93
N TYR A 84 -16.34 15.42 8.18
CA TYR A 84 -16.10 14.17 7.46
C TYR A 84 -14.77 13.50 7.78
N VAL A 85 -13.88 14.12 8.56
CA VAL A 85 -12.60 13.51 8.92
C VAL A 85 -12.80 12.17 9.63
N GLY A 86 -12.05 11.14 9.21
CA GLY A 86 -12.19 9.78 9.74
C GLY A 86 -13.46 9.04 9.31
N TYR A 87 -14.40 9.70 8.62
CA TYR A 87 -15.61 9.08 8.10
C TYR A 87 -15.38 8.56 6.67
N SER A 88 -15.39 7.25 6.51
CA SER A 88 -15.31 6.59 5.20
C SER A 88 -16.17 5.33 5.15
N PHE A 89 -16.21 4.65 4.01
CA PHE A 89 -16.72 3.29 3.89
C PHE A 89 -15.62 2.33 3.44
N GLU A 90 -14.85 2.69 2.40
CA GLU A 90 -13.84 1.81 1.78
C GLU A 90 -12.40 2.20 2.09
N ALA A 91 -12.09 3.50 2.08
CA ALA A 91 -10.73 4.01 2.26
C ALA A 91 -10.74 5.44 2.83
N THR A 92 -9.81 5.75 3.72
CA THR A 92 -9.69 7.08 4.32
C THR A 92 -9.47 8.18 3.26
N ALA A 93 -9.81 9.42 3.57
CA ALA A 93 -9.52 10.54 2.67
C ALA A 93 -8.00 10.69 2.45
N LEU A 94 -7.17 10.34 3.45
CA LEU A 94 -5.72 10.28 3.36
C LEU A 94 -5.26 9.30 2.28
N THR A 95 -5.90 8.13 2.19
CA THR A 95 -5.61 7.15 1.12
C THR A 95 -5.92 7.74 -0.26
N PHE A 96 -7.02 8.49 -0.39
CA PHE A 96 -7.35 9.17 -1.64
C PHE A 96 -6.34 10.28 -1.97
N ALA A 97 -5.87 11.05 -0.97
CA ALA A 97 -4.85 12.08 -1.17
C ALA A 97 -3.53 11.48 -1.71
N VAL A 98 -3.12 10.33 -1.18
CA VAL A 98 -1.95 9.57 -1.68
C VAL A 98 -2.18 9.14 -3.13
N LYS A 99 -3.33 8.52 -3.44
CA LYS A 99 -3.66 8.08 -4.81
C LYS A 99 -3.72 9.23 -5.81
N ALA A 100 -4.21 10.40 -5.37
CA ALA A 100 -4.25 11.63 -6.16
C ALA A 100 -2.90 12.36 -6.21
N LYS A 101 -1.86 11.86 -5.53
CA LYS A 101 -0.54 12.50 -5.38
C LYS A 101 -0.61 13.95 -4.86
N ASN A 102 -1.57 14.21 -3.98
CA ASN A 102 -1.84 15.54 -3.47
C ASN A 102 -1.14 15.79 -2.13
N GLN A 103 0.07 16.36 -2.21
CA GLN A 103 0.90 16.59 -1.02
C GLN A 103 0.26 17.53 0.01
N GLN A 104 -0.43 18.58 -0.42
CA GLN A 104 -0.99 19.58 0.48
C GLN A 104 -2.17 19.01 1.29
N ILE A 105 -3.09 18.31 0.62
CA ILE A 105 -4.19 17.64 1.31
C ILE A 105 -3.68 16.47 2.17
N PHE A 106 -2.69 15.74 1.68
CA PHE A 106 -2.04 14.69 2.46
C PHE A 106 -1.47 15.23 3.78
N ASP A 107 -0.71 16.34 3.74
CA ASP A 107 -0.09 16.91 4.93
C ASP A 107 -1.13 17.43 5.93
N LEU A 108 -2.25 17.94 5.45
CA LEU A 108 -3.40 18.30 6.26
C LEU A 108 -4.00 17.07 6.96
N LEU A 109 -4.26 16.00 6.20
CA LEU A 109 -4.96 14.81 6.66
C LEU A 109 -4.12 13.89 7.54
N LEU A 110 -2.80 13.87 7.35
CA LEU A 110 -1.89 12.93 8.00
C LEU A 110 -2.04 12.93 9.52
N ARG A 111 -2.27 14.10 10.12
CA ARG A 111 -2.41 14.24 11.58
C ARG A 111 -3.74 13.69 12.13
N PHE A 112 -4.75 13.57 11.27
CA PHE A 112 -6.09 13.14 11.67
C PHE A 112 -6.36 11.68 11.30
N GLU A 113 -5.87 11.24 10.15
CA GLU A 113 -6.18 9.93 9.58
C GLU A 113 -4.96 8.99 9.51
N GLY A 114 -3.76 9.47 9.85
CA GLY A 114 -2.58 8.62 9.94
C GLY A 114 -2.79 7.53 10.99
N GLY A 115 -2.55 6.28 10.60
CA GLY A 115 -2.76 5.13 11.48
C GLY A 115 -4.15 4.50 11.36
N ILE A 116 -5.08 5.13 10.62
CA ILE A 116 -6.43 4.60 10.45
C ILE A 116 -6.44 3.54 9.33
N GLN A 117 -6.97 2.37 9.67
CA GLN A 117 -7.28 1.34 8.69
C GLN A 117 -8.79 1.32 8.43
N TYR A 118 -9.19 1.29 7.17
CA TYR A 118 -10.59 1.38 6.81
C TYR A 118 -11.03 0.34 5.78
N GLY A 119 -12.34 0.13 5.72
CA GLY A 119 -13.01 -0.68 4.72
C GLY A 119 -12.92 -2.17 4.95
N LYS A 120 -13.59 -2.91 4.06
CA LYS A 120 -13.73 -4.37 4.14
C LYS A 120 -12.38 -5.09 4.26
N TYR A 121 -11.30 -4.51 3.74
CA TYR A 121 -9.97 -5.13 3.75
C TYR A 121 -9.00 -4.50 4.76
N ARG A 122 -9.43 -3.51 5.56
CA ARG A 122 -8.55 -2.71 6.44
C ARG A 122 -7.36 -2.13 5.67
N GLN A 123 -7.62 -1.48 4.54
CA GLN A 123 -6.60 -0.77 3.80
C GLN A 123 -6.16 0.50 4.55
N PHE A 124 -4.91 0.91 4.32
CA PHE A 124 -4.28 2.07 4.95
C PHE A 124 -3.39 2.79 3.93
N ALA A 125 -3.03 4.04 4.21
CA ALA A 125 -2.43 4.93 3.21
C ALA A 125 -1.01 4.50 2.80
N LEU A 126 -0.22 3.94 3.72
CA LEU A 126 1.15 3.49 3.49
C LEU A 126 1.17 2.32 2.50
N TYR A 127 0.20 1.42 2.58
CA TYR A 127 0.02 0.35 1.60
C TYR A 127 -0.15 0.93 0.19
N ALA A 128 -1.05 1.90 0.03
CA ALA A 128 -1.25 2.58 -1.26
C ALA A 128 0.00 3.34 -1.73
N ALA A 129 0.70 4.04 -0.83
CA ALA A 129 1.93 4.77 -1.16
C ALA A 129 3.03 3.83 -1.70
N CYS A 130 3.14 2.62 -1.15
CA CYS A 130 4.09 1.59 -1.61
C CYS A 130 3.72 1.05 -2.98
N GLN A 131 2.43 0.79 -3.25
CA GLN A 131 1.98 0.37 -4.59
C GLN A 131 2.30 1.42 -5.65
N LEU A 132 2.21 2.71 -5.29
CA LEU A 132 2.49 3.84 -6.18
C LEU A 132 3.96 4.28 -6.20
N ASN A 133 4.85 3.57 -5.50
CA ASN A 133 6.27 3.92 -5.33
C ASN A 133 6.51 5.40 -4.93
N SER A 134 5.65 5.95 -4.07
CA SER A 134 5.68 7.38 -3.73
C SER A 134 6.49 7.63 -2.47
N VAL A 135 7.81 7.78 -2.66
CA VAL A 135 8.83 7.92 -1.59
C VAL A 135 8.46 8.96 -0.53
N ASP A 136 7.98 10.14 -0.93
CA ASP A 136 7.67 11.22 0.01
C ASP A 136 6.51 10.87 0.95
N PHE A 137 5.47 10.23 0.43
CA PHE A 137 4.36 9.74 1.25
C PHE A 137 4.79 8.59 2.16
N ILE A 138 5.59 7.65 1.65
CA ILE A 138 6.11 6.52 2.44
C ILE A 138 6.84 7.06 3.67
N ARG A 139 7.81 7.96 3.48
CA ARG A 139 8.61 8.51 4.59
C ARG A 139 7.77 9.19 5.66
N LYS A 140 6.70 9.89 5.28
CA LYS A 140 5.81 10.58 6.23
C LYS A 140 4.86 9.61 6.94
N LEU A 141 4.31 8.63 6.20
CA LEU A 141 3.34 7.66 6.72
C LEU A 141 3.94 6.61 7.64
N GLN A 142 5.22 6.25 7.46
CA GLN A 142 5.89 5.27 8.32
C GLN A 142 5.75 5.60 9.80
N LYS A 143 5.79 6.88 10.19
CA LYS A 143 5.66 7.28 11.60
C LYS A 143 4.30 6.95 12.23
N TYR A 144 3.27 6.74 11.41
CA TYR A 144 1.89 6.55 11.85
C TYR A 144 1.37 5.14 11.56
N GLU A 145 1.86 4.53 10.49
CA GLU A 145 1.29 3.31 9.92
C GLU A 145 2.28 2.13 9.87
N ASP A 146 3.46 2.30 10.46
CA ASP A 146 4.38 1.18 10.64
C ASP A 146 3.79 0.13 11.58
N GLY A 147 4.00 -1.14 11.25
CA GLY A 147 3.36 -2.26 11.93
C GLY A 147 1.85 -2.39 11.70
N LEU A 148 1.27 -1.70 10.72
CA LEU A 148 -0.08 -2.00 10.26
C LEU A 148 -0.10 -3.14 9.25
N ALA A 149 -1.11 -4.00 9.35
CA ALA A 149 -1.39 -5.06 8.41
C ALA A 149 -2.89 -5.11 8.09
N ASN A 150 -3.21 -5.40 6.84
CA ASN A 150 -4.59 -5.52 6.38
C ASN A 150 -5.24 -6.82 6.94
N LEU A 151 -6.51 -7.10 6.60
CA LEU A 151 -7.18 -8.33 7.09
C LEU A 151 -6.52 -9.65 6.63
N TYR A 152 -5.72 -9.61 5.57
CA TYR A 152 -4.94 -10.75 5.07
C TYR A 152 -3.55 -10.82 5.69
N LYS A 153 -3.29 -10.06 6.77
CA LYS A 153 -1.98 -9.94 7.41
C LYS A 153 -0.89 -9.40 6.47
N MET A 154 -1.27 -8.73 5.39
CA MET A 154 -0.32 -8.08 4.48
C MET A 154 -0.03 -6.67 4.97
N SER A 155 1.23 -6.42 5.33
CA SER A 155 1.77 -5.10 5.62
C SER A 155 2.16 -4.35 4.34
N ALA A 156 2.66 -3.12 4.49
CA ALA A 156 3.12 -2.29 3.36
C ALA A 156 4.28 -2.91 2.55
N ILE A 157 5.07 -3.81 3.15
CA ILE A 157 6.17 -4.51 2.47
C ILE A 157 5.67 -5.32 1.27
N PHE A 158 4.53 -6.00 1.42
CA PHE A 158 3.94 -6.79 0.34
C PHE A 158 3.50 -5.91 -0.84
N ALA A 159 3.01 -4.70 -0.55
CA ALA A 159 2.70 -3.70 -1.58
C ALA A 159 3.95 -3.15 -2.29
N ALA A 160 5.11 -3.22 -1.63
CA ALA A 160 6.38 -2.71 -2.14
C ALA A 160 7.18 -3.73 -2.96
N PHE A 161 6.74 -4.98 -3.09
CA PHE A 161 7.51 -6.03 -3.78
C PHE A 161 7.90 -5.72 -5.22
N GLN A 162 7.11 -4.93 -5.93
CA GLN A 162 7.41 -4.51 -7.30
C GLN A 162 8.25 -3.23 -7.37
N ASN A 163 8.53 -2.62 -6.23
CA ASN A 163 9.14 -1.30 -6.11
C ASN A 163 10.32 -1.36 -5.12
N PRO A 164 11.54 -1.71 -5.59
CA PRO A 164 12.71 -1.87 -4.72
C PRO A 164 13.02 -0.66 -3.84
N GLU A 165 12.80 0.56 -4.34
CA GLU A 165 13.00 1.79 -3.56
C GLU A 165 11.97 1.93 -2.43
N ALA A 166 10.68 1.72 -2.73
CA ALA A 166 9.64 1.66 -1.69
C ALA A 166 9.96 0.57 -0.66
N LEU A 167 10.42 -0.60 -1.13
CA LEU A 167 10.75 -1.75 -0.29
C LEU A 167 11.90 -1.42 0.68
N LYS A 168 13.00 -0.83 0.19
CA LYS A 168 14.12 -0.37 1.02
C LYS A 168 13.66 0.63 2.09
N LEU A 169 12.70 1.50 1.76
CA LEU A 169 12.18 2.46 2.72
C LEU A 169 11.34 1.77 3.80
N VAL A 170 10.40 0.90 3.43
CA VAL A 170 9.51 0.26 4.40
C VAL A 170 10.16 -0.86 5.21
N LEU A 171 11.26 -1.43 4.73
CA LEU A 171 12.13 -2.31 5.52
C LEU A 171 12.98 -1.49 6.48
N ASN A 172 12.33 -0.88 7.47
CA ASN A 172 13.01 -0.23 8.59
C ASN A 172 13.29 -1.25 9.72
N ASP A 173 13.99 -0.79 10.76
CA ASP A 173 14.34 -1.65 11.89
C ASP A 173 13.17 -2.11 12.77
N GLN A 174 11.97 -1.55 12.55
CA GLN A 174 10.78 -1.80 13.36
C GLN A 174 9.79 -2.77 12.72
N PHE A 175 10.17 -3.44 11.62
CA PHE A 175 9.32 -4.46 11.02
C PHE A 175 8.85 -5.49 12.06
N ARG A 176 7.54 -5.63 12.16
CA ARG A 176 6.89 -6.69 12.94
C ARG A 176 6.45 -7.79 11.99
N ASP A 177 6.82 -9.01 12.34
CA ASP A 177 6.31 -10.19 11.64
C ASP A 177 4.82 -10.38 11.97
N PHE A 178 4.00 -10.55 10.94
CA PHE A 178 2.57 -10.86 11.05
C PHE A 178 2.27 -12.34 10.78
N GLY A 179 3.29 -13.20 10.81
CA GLY A 179 3.19 -14.64 10.58
C GLY A 179 3.29 -15.02 9.10
N THR A 180 3.66 -14.08 8.23
CA THR A 180 3.94 -14.34 6.81
C THR A 180 5.30 -13.76 6.50
N SER A 181 6.30 -14.62 6.31
CA SER A 181 7.65 -14.21 5.91
C SER A 181 7.59 -13.48 4.56
N PRO A 182 7.96 -12.19 4.48
CA PRO A 182 7.98 -11.47 3.21
C PRO A 182 8.93 -12.13 2.20
N LEU A 183 10.05 -12.69 2.67
CA LEU A 183 11.01 -13.41 1.83
C LEU A 183 10.40 -14.69 1.24
N TYR A 184 9.65 -15.47 2.03
CA TYR A 184 8.93 -16.65 1.52
C TYR A 184 7.95 -16.26 0.42
N SER A 185 7.11 -15.26 0.69
CA SER A 185 6.13 -14.80 -0.28
C SER A 185 6.78 -14.30 -1.56
N ALA A 186 7.87 -13.54 -1.45
CA ALA A 186 8.59 -13.03 -2.62
C ALA A 186 9.16 -14.14 -3.51
N ILE A 187 9.70 -15.21 -2.91
CA ILE A 187 10.21 -16.36 -3.66
C ILE A 187 9.07 -17.17 -4.28
N GLN A 188 8.04 -17.52 -3.51
CA GLN A 188 6.87 -18.29 -3.98
C GLN A 188 6.16 -17.60 -5.15
N THR A 189 6.10 -16.27 -5.11
CA THR A 189 5.45 -15.46 -6.16
C THR A 189 6.40 -15.00 -7.26
N ARG A 190 7.66 -15.46 -7.24
CA ARG A 190 8.70 -15.15 -8.25
C ARG A 190 8.90 -13.65 -8.46
N MET A 191 8.99 -12.91 -7.36
CA MET A 191 9.28 -11.47 -7.38
C MET A 191 10.63 -11.16 -8.03
N PRO A 192 10.86 -9.92 -8.50
CA PRO A 192 12.12 -9.52 -9.12
C PRO A 192 13.34 -9.86 -8.26
N GLN A 193 14.46 -10.17 -8.91
CA GLN A 193 15.70 -10.57 -8.23
C GLN A 193 16.17 -9.52 -7.23
N GLU A 194 16.05 -8.23 -7.55
CA GLU A 194 16.42 -7.13 -6.64
C GLU A 194 15.57 -7.16 -5.35
N THR A 195 14.25 -7.37 -5.47
CA THR A 195 13.35 -7.52 -4.33
C THR A 195 13.75 -8.69 -3.45
N ILE A 196 14.03 -9.85 -4.07
CA ILE A 196 14.51 -11.02 -3.34
C ILE A 196 15.83 -10.67 -2.64
N GLN A 197 16.80 -10.06 -3.34
CA GLN A 197 18.09 -9.71 -2.75
C GLN A 197 17.95 -8.83 -1.50
N ILE A 198 17.16 -7.76 -1.59
CA ILE A 198 16.88 -6.85 -0.47
C ILE A 198 16.27 -7.62 0.71
N LEU A 199 15.30 -8.51 0.44
CA LEU A 199 14.66 -9.30 1.47
C LEU A 199 15.60 -10.34 2.09
N VAL A 200 16.51 -10.94 1.33
CA VAL A 200 17.48 -11.88 1.90
C VAL A 200 18.53 -11.12 2.73
N GLU A 201 18.99 -9.95 2.29
CA GLU A 201 19.89 -9.10 3.09
C GLU A 201 19.29 -8.76 4.46
N ARG A 202 17.96 -8.61 4.54
CA ARG A 202 17.26 -8.32 5.80
C ARG A 202 16.87 -9.56 6.61
N PHE A 203 16.35 -10.60 5.97
CA PHE A 203 15.69 -11.73 6.63
C PHE A 203 16.42 -13.07 6.48
N GLY A 204 17.45 -13.16 5.64
CA GLY A 204 18.12 -14.42 5.31
C GLY A 204 18.82 -15.09 6.49
N ASN A 205 19.17 -14.32 7.52
CA ASN A 205 19.82 -14.81 8.75
C ASN A 205 18.86 -14.88 9.94
N VAL A 206 17.58 -14.59 9.76
CA VAL A 206 16.59 -14.70 10.83
C VAL A 206 16.28 -16.18 11.02
N VAL A 207 16.57 -16.69 12.22
CA VAL A 207 16.29 -18.06 12.63
C VAL A 207 14.97 -18.14 13.38
N ASP A 208 14.27 -19.25 13.21
CA ASP A 208 13.09 -19.58 13.99
C ASP A 208 13.46 -20.06 15.41
N LYS A 209 12.46 -20.51 16.18
CA LYS A 209 12.63 -21.05 17.54
C LYS A 209 13.49 -22.32 17.59
N ASP A 210 13.60 -23.03 16.47
CA ASP A 210 14.32 -24.30 16.33
C ASP A 210 15.74 -24.06 15.77
N GLY A 211 16.11 -22.79 15.53
CA GLY A 211 17.43 -22.37 15.09
C GLY A 211 17.63 -22.45 13.57
N PHE A 212 16.58 -22.74 12.81
CA PHE A 212 16.63 -22.82 11.35
C PHE A 212 16.38 -21.46 10.74
N THR A 213 17.22 -21.05 9.79
CA THR A 213 16.89 -19.92 8.96
C THR A 213 15.76 -20.30 8.01
N PHE A 214 15.05 -19.30 7.54
CA PHE A 214 14.07 -19.49 6.48
C PHE A 214 14.67 -20.18 5.23
N LEU A 215 15.94 -19.92 4.91
CA LEU A 215 16.62 -20.58 3.79
C LEU A 215 16.84 -22.08 4.05
N ASP A 216 17.06 -22.48 5.29
CA ASP A 216 17.22 -23.90 5.67
C ASP A 216 15.93 -24.68 5.44
N GLU A 217 14.78 -24.12 5.85
CA GLU A 217 13.46 -24.74 5.61
C GLU A 217 13.14 -24.88 4.12
N MET A 218 13.46 -23.86 3.31
CA MET A 218 13.29 -23.93 1.87
C MET A 218 14.12 -25.06 1.24
N ILE A 219 15.38 -25.20 1.68
CA ILE A 219 16.27 -26.27 1.20
C ILE A 219 15.70 -27.64 1.57
N GLN A 220 15.24 -27.82 2.82
CA GLN A 220 14.67 -29.07 3.30
C GLN A 220 13.38 -29.45 2.54
N SER A 221 12.53 -28.46 2.25
CA SER A 221 11.25 -28.68 1.54
C SER A 221 11.39 -28.87 0.03
N LYS A 222 12.61 -28.85 -0.52
CA LYS A 222 12.90 -28.95 -1.97
C LYS A 222 12.18 -27.91 -2.84
N THR A 223 11.70 -26.80 -2.27
CA THR A 223 11.10 -25.67 -3.02
C THR A 223 12.14 -24.87 -3.83
N VAL A 224 13.41 -25.25 -3.75
CA VAL A 224 14.59 -24.45 -4.13
C VAL A 224 15.07 -24.62 -5.58
N TYR A 225 14.41 -25.43 -6.42
CA TYR A 225 14.89 -25.68 -7.79
C TYR A 225 15.00 -24.41 -8.67
N GLU A 226 14.35 -23.29 -8.34
CA GLU A 226 14.42 -22.03 -9.12
C GLU A 226 15.30 -20.93 -8.53
N VAL A 227 15.61 -20.94 -7.23
CA VAL A 227 16.49 -19.92 -6.59
C VAL A 227 17.98 -20.21 -6.86
N GLN A 228 18.29 -21.44 -7.31
CA GLN A 228 19.65 -21.98 -7.40
C GLN A 228 20.61 -21.29 -8.37
N PHE A 229 20.17 -20.40 -9.26
CA PHE A 229 21.03 -19.96 -10.36
C PHE A 229 21.64 -18.55 -10.26
N LYS A 230 21.31 -17.72 -9.26
CA LYS A 230 21.73 -16.30 -9.30
C LYS A 230 22.29 -15.66 -8.03
N PHE A 231 22.38 -16.39 -6.92
CA PHE A 231 22.92 -15.86 -5.67
C PHE A 231 24.23 -16.57 -5.26
N ALA A 232 25.31 -16.33 -6.00
CA ALA A 232 26.64 -16.88 -5.71
C ALA A 232 27.14 -16.52 -4.28
N LYS A 233 26.70 -15.39 -3.72
CA LYS A 233 27.03 -14.96 -2.35
C LYS A 233 26.28 -15.74 -1.27
N TYR A 234 25.05 -16.20 -1.54
CA TYR A 234 24.28 -17.04 -0.61
C TYR A 234 24.64 -18.52 -0.70
N ASN A 235 25.19 -18.94 -1.82
CA ASN A 235 25.79 -20.25 -1.98
C ASN A 235 26.99 -20.47 -1.03
N LEU A 236 27.72 -19.42 -0.64
CA LEU A 236 28.74 -19.48 0.42
C LEU A 236 28.12 -19.68 1.82
N VAL A 237 27.01 -19.02 2.13
CA VAL A 237 26.28 -19.20 3.40
C VAL A 237 25.68 -20.62 3.46
N ARG A 238 25.07 -21.07 2.36
CA ARG A 238 24.57 -22.45 2.18
C ARG A 238 25.67 -23.48 2.34
N ALA A 239 26.84 -23.26 1.75
CA ALA A 239 27.93 -24.20 1.84
C ALA A 239 28.61 -24.22 3.22
N TRP A 240 28.65 -23.07 3.91
CA TRP A 240 29.06 -22.99 5.31
C TRP A 240 28.08 -23.72 6.24
N HIS A 241 26.76 -23.59 6.01
CA HIS A 241 25.75 -24.31 6.80
C HIS A 241 25.69 -25.82 6.48
N LEU A 242 25.82 -26.21 5.21
CA LEU A 242 25.94 -27.63 4.82
C LEU A 242 27.20 -28.28 5.41
N ALA A 243 28.33 -27.57 5.43
CA ALA A 243 29.55 -28.04 6.08
C ALA A 243 29.39 -28.20 7.60
N LYS A 244 28.49 -27.43 8.23
CA LYS A 244 28.20 -27.49 9.67
C LYS A 244 27.20 -28.59 10.04
N LEU A 245 26.26 -28.93 9.15
CA LEU A 245 25.14 -29.84 9.44
C LEU A 245 25.35 -31.29 9.00
N GLN A 246 26.07 -31.59 7.90
CA GLN A 246 26.08 -32.95 7.32
C GLN A 246 27.37 -33.34 6.59
N ASN A 247 28.51 -33.34 7.29
CA ASN A 247 29.81 -33.79 6.76
C ASN A 247 30.54 -32.73 5.92
N TYR A 248 31.66 -32.25 6.46
CA TYR A 248 32.43 -31.09 6.00
C TYR A 248 32.89 -31.20 4.52
N GLU A 249 33.15 -32.42 4.05
CA GLU A 249 33.62 -32.70 2.69
C GLU A 249 32.62 -32.33 1.60
N TYR A 250 31.32 -32.58 1.82
CA TYR A 250 30.29 -32.30 0.82
C TYR A 250 30.02 -30.79 0.69
N GLY A 251 30.05 -30.09 1.83
CA GLY A 251 29.97 -28.63 1.87
C GLY A 251 31.15 -27.98 1.14
N MET A 252 32.37 -28.46 1.39
CA MET A 252 33.59 -27.94 0.74
C MET A 252 33.66 -28.24 -0.75
N ALA A 253 33.28 -29.44 -1.20
CA ALA A 253 33.21 -29.77 -2.63
C ALA A 253 32.21 -28.86 -3.37
N TYR A 254 31.08 -28.54 -2.72
CA TYR A 254 30.11 -27.60 -3.26
C TYR A 254 30.67 -26.16 -3.34
N VAL A 255 31.38 -25.67 -2.31
CA VAL A 255 32.10 -24.37 -2.35
C VAL A 255 33.11 -24.32 -3.49
N GLN A 256 33.96 -25.34 -3.62
CA GLN A 256 35.03 -25.36 -4.62
C GLN A 256 34.46 -25.31 -6.05
N ARG A 257 33.34 -26.00 -6.30
CA ARG A 257 32.63 -25.97 -7.58
C ARG A 257 32.01 -24.60 -7.88
N LEU A 258 31.48 -23.93 -6.86
CA LEU A 258 30.88 -22.59 -6.97
C LEU A 258 31.91 -21.48 -7.19
N LEU A 259 33.12 -21.65 -6.65
CA LEU A 259 34.23 -20.71 -6.81
C LEU A 259 35.07 -20.99 -8.08
N GLY A 260 34.74 -22.03 -8.86
CA GLY A 260 35.51 -22.42 -10.04
C GLY A 260 36.91 -22.96 -9.72
N LEU A 261 37.11 -23.49 -8.51
CA LEU A 261 38.40 -23.95 -7.97
C LEU A 261 38.63 -25.46 -8.13
N GLN A 262 37.77 -26.17 -8.86
CA GLN A 262 37.99 -27.58 -9.19
C GLN A 262 38.36 -27.71 -10.67
N ASP A 263 39.58 -28.19 -10.92
CA ASP A 263 39.94 -28.78 -12.20
C ASP A 263 39.04 -30.00 -12.47
N GLN A 264 38.58 -30.11 -13.71
CA GLN A 264 37.72 -31.19 -14.18
C GLN A 264 38.47 -32.52 -14.30
N GLU A 265 39.03 -33.08 -13.23
CA GLU A 265 39.55 -34.45 -13.29
C GLU A 265 39.15 -35.29 -12.08
N ASN A 266 38.39 -36.34 -12.41
CA ASN A 266 38.19 -37.60 -11.72
C ASN A 266 37.25 -37.64 -10.51
N PHE A 267 36.03 -38.14 -10.77
CA PHE A 267 35.42 -39.23 -9.97
C PHE A 267 34.47 -40.02 -10.88
N GLN A 268 34.86 -41.27 -11.19
CA GLN A 268 33.94 -42.37 -11.50
C GLN A 268 33.38 -42.93 -10.19
#